data_AF-A0A484YZP6-F1
#
_entry.id   AF-A0A484YZP6-F1
#
_cell.length_a   1.000
_cell.length_b   1.000
_cell.length_c   1.000
_cell.angle_alpha   90.00
_cell.angle_beta   90.00
_cell.angle_gamma   90.00
#
_symmetry.space_group_name_H-M   'P 1'
#
loop_
_entity.id
_entity.type
_entity.pdbx_description
1 polymer ?
#
loop_
_entity_poly.entity_id
_entity_poly.type
_entity_poly.pdbx_seq_one_letter_code
_entity_poly.pdbx_strand_id
1 'polypeptide(L)'
;MANDQMALGVIRACTEKGIAVPGQIAIVGFDDTADSAWFTPPLTTIRQAFREAGEQSVEWLLAPTQGETRWQKQLPVTLITRQSSAPRAPLQAEREDLARQLRSLAVLAEKIARG
;
A
#
# COMPACT_ATOMS: atom_id res chain seq x y z
N MET A 1 14.78 10.32 1.67
CA MET A 1 14.30 9.00 2.15
C MET A 1 12.79 8.98 1.99
N ALA A 2 12.20 7.84 1.63
CA ALA A 2 10.76 7.63 1.60
C ALA A 2 10.46 6.40 2.46
N ASN A 3 9.43 6.45 3.30
CA ASN A 3 9.09 5.38 4.23
C ASN A 3 7.59 5.39 4.60
N ASP A 4 7.18 4.44 5.43
CA ASP A 4 5.80 4.29 5.89
C ASP A 4 5.29 5.53 6.66
N GLN A 5 6.13 6.19 7.46
CA GLN A 5 5.75 7.41 8.17
C GLN A 5 5.45 8.57 7.22
N MET A 6 6.22 8.71 6.15
CA MET A 6 5.90 9.68 5.10
C MET A 6 4.62 9.30 4.35
N ALA A 7 4.40 8.00 4.08
CA ALA A 7 3.18 7.52 3.46
C ALA A 7 1.93 7.82 4.32
N LEU A 8 2.04 7.71 5.65
CA LEU A 8 0.98 8.13 6.58
C LEU A 8 0.63 9.62 6.41
N GLY A 9 1.66 10.48 6.31
CA GLY A 9 1.47 11.90 6.04
C GLY A 9 0.75 12.17 4.72
N VAL A 10 1.06 11.41 3.67
CA VAL A 10 0.35 11.49 2.38
C VAL A 10 -1.10 11.03 2.50
N ILE A 11 -1.36 9.88 3.15
CA ILE A 11 -2.72 9.38 3.41
C ILE A 11 -3.54 10.41 4.18
N ARG A 12 -2.93 11.05 5.18
CA ARG A 12 -3.56 12.12 5.97
C ARG A 12 -3.92 13.32 5.09
N ALA A 13 -2.99 13.80 4.27
CA ALA A 13 -3.24 14.92 3.37
C ALA A 13 -4.32 14.61 2.32
N CYS A 14 -4.36 13.37 1.79
CA CYS A 14 -5.43 12.91 0.92
C CYS A 14 -6.78 12.96 1.63
N THR A 15 -6.85 12.46 2.86
CA THR A 15 -8.07 12.48 3.69
C THR A 15 -8.58 13.90 3.93
N GLU A 16 -7.69 14.83 4.31
CA GLU A 16 -8.02 16.24 4.54
C GLU A 16 -8.52 16.96 3.29
N LYS A 17 -8.13 16.47 2.10
CA LYS A 17 -8.56 17.01 0.81
C LYS A 17 -9.71 16.24 0.17
N GLY A 18 -10.26 15.23 0.85
CA GLY A 18 -11.32 14.38 0.31
C GLY A 18 -10.88 13.52 -0.88
N ILE A 19 -9.58 13.26 -1.02
CA ILE A 19 -9.03 12.39 -2.08
C ILE A 19 -9.06 10.95 -1.58
N ALA A 20 -9.78 10.09 -2.29
CA ALA A 20 -9.91 8.69 -1.92
C ALA A 20 -8.62 7.89 -2.17
N VAL A 21 -8.18 7.16 -1.15
CA VAL A 21 -7.12 6.15 -1.22
C VAL A 21 -7.77 4.79 -0.93
N PRO A 22 -7.64 3.77 -1.80
CA PRO A 22 -6.84 3.72 -3.03
C PRO A 22 -7.54 4.28 -4.28
N GLY A 23 -8.80 4.73 -4.17
CA GLY A 23 -9.69 4.92 -5.33
C GLY A 23 -9.20 5.95 -6.36
N GLN A 24 -8.75 7.12 -5.92
CA GLN A 24 -8.21 8.16 -6.80
C GLN A 24 -6.68 8.11 -6.87
N ILE A 25 -6.03 7.79 -5.76
CA ILE A 25 -4.58 7.65 -5.64
C ILE A 25 -4.27 6.40 -4.85
N ALA A 26 -3.44 5.52 -5.43
CA ALA A 26 -2.84 4.41 -4.71
C ALA A 26 -1.55 4.87 -4.03
N ILE A 27 -1.31 4.40 -2.82
CA ILE A 27 -0.13 4.73 -2.02
C ILE A 27 0.57 3.44 -1.62
N VAL A 28 1.89 3.40 -1.83
CA VAL A 28 2.77 2.31 -1.40
C VAL A 28 3.87 2.91 -0.53
N GLY A 29 4.07 2.33 0.66
CA GLY A 29 5.14 2.70 1.59
C GLY A 29 6.42 1.90 1.42
N PHE A 30 7.32 2.08 2.37
CA PHE A 30 8.60 1.37 2.50
C PHE A 30 8.92 1.23 3.99
N ASP A 31 9.23 0.01 4.44
CA ASP A 31 9.73 -0.44 5.76
C ASP A 31 8.90 -1.60 6.31
N ASP A 32 7.57 -1.55 6.18
CA ASP A 32 6.61 -2.43 6.86
C ASP A 32 6.78 -2.44 8.39
N THR A 33 6.74 -1.25 9.00
CA THR A 33 6.70 -1.16 10.46
C THR A 33 5.39 -1.73 11.00
N ALA A 34 5.35 -2.06 12.31
CA ALA A 34 4.18 -2.68 12.93
C ALA A 34 2.89 -1.86 12.73
N ASP A 35 3.01 -0.53 12.72
CA ASP A 35 1.89 0.39 12.60
C ASP A 35 1.29 0.44 11.19
N SER A 36 2.06 0.06 10.15
CA SER A 36 1.64 0.14 8.75
C SER A 36 0.39 -0.70 8.45
N ALA A 37 0.21 -1.81 9.18
CA ALA A 37 -1.00 -2.64 9.11
C ALA A 37 -2.26 -1.95 9.65
N TRP A 38 -2.09 -0.90 10.47
CA TRP A 38 -3.13 -0.21 11.21
C TRP A 38 -3.39 1.21 10.72
N PHE A 39 -2.72 1.64 9.65
CA PHE A 39 -3.08 2.87 8.97
C PHE A 39 -4.51 2.77 8.43
N THR A 40 -5.10 3.93 8.13
CA THR A 40 -6.45 4.01 7.56
C THR A 40 -6.37 4.71 6.20
N PRO A 41 -6.40 3.98 5.07
CA PRO A 41 -6.48 2.51 4.94
C PRO A 41 -5.15 1.80 5.28
N PRO A 42 -5.18 0.49 5.63
CA PRO A 42 -3.97 -0.30 5.87
C PRO A 42 -2.97 -0.21 4.72
N LEU A 43 -1.71 0.11 5.03
CA LEU A 43 -0.71 0.51 4.04
C LEU A 43 -0.08 -0.68 3.31
N THR A 44 -0.21 -0.72 1.99
CA THR A 44 0.65 -1.54 1.13
C THR A 44 2.07 -1.00 1.20
N THR A 45 3.07 -1.84 1.44
CA THR A 45 4.45 -1.39 1.67
C THR A 45 5.47 -2.47 1.30
N ILE A 46 6.71 -2.07 1.07
CA ILE A 46 7.84 -2.98 0.88
C ILE A 46 8.46 -3.27 2.25
N ARG A 47 8.36 -4.52 2.70
CA ARG A 47 9.03 -5.01 3.91
C ARG A 47 10.51 -5.20 3.64
N GLN A 48 11.33 -4.56 4.46
CA GLN A 48 12.77 -4.76 4.47
C GLN A 48 13.16 -5.89 5.43
N ALA A 49 14.20 -6.64 5.10
CA ALA A 49 14.77 -7.67 5.96
C ALA A 49 15.63 -7.06 7.08
N PHE A 50 15.10 -6.12 7.87
CA PHE A 50 15.84 -5.39 8.91
C PHE A 50 16.54 -6.31 9.92
N ARG A 51 15.90 -7.44 10.25
CA ARG A 51 16.50 -8.44 11.15
C ARG A 51 17.77 -9.04 10.55
N GLU A 52 17.70 -9.54 9.32
CA GLU A 52 18.88 -10.12 8.64
C GLU A 52 19.95 -9.05 8.40
N ALA A 53 19.54 -7.83 8.06
CA ALA A 53 20.46 -6.69 7.91
C ALA A 53 21.22 -6.41 9.21
N GLY A 54 20.52 -6.39 10.35
CA GLY A 54 21.13 -6.20 11.66
C GLY A 54 22.08 -7.33 12.03
N GLU A 55 21.65 -8.58 11.87
CA GLU A 55 22.47 -9.77 12.13
C GLU A 55 23.76 -9.77 11.29
N GLN A 56 23.63 -9.53 9.98
CA GLN A 56 24.77 -9.47 9.06
C GLN A 56 25.73 -8.32 9.37
N SER A 57 25.19 -7.16 9.76
CA SER A 57 25.99 -5.98 10.11
C SER A 57 26.84 -6.23 11.36
N VAL A 58 26.27 -6.90 12.37
CA VAL A 58 27.01 -7.27 13.59
C VAL A 58 28.07 -8.33 13.28
N GLU A 59 27.74 -9.32 12.45
CA GLU A 59 28.72 -10.32 12.01
C GLU A 59 29.93 -9.67 11.33
N TRP A 60 29.70 -8.73 10.40
CA TRP A 60 30.77 -8.00 9.73
C TRP A 60 31.57 -7.11 10.67
N LEU A 61 30.93 -6.47 11.64
CA LEU A 61 31.60 -5.64 12.64
C LEU A 61 32.56 -6.45 13.51
N LEU A 62 32.23 -7.71 13.81
CA LEU A 62 33.04 -8.61 14.64
C LEU A 62 34.08 -9.39 13.83
N ALA A 63 34.01 -9.39 12.50
CA ALA A 63 34.92 -10.13 11.64
C ALA A 63 36.34 -9.51 11.68
N PRO A 64 37.42 -10.33 11.72
CA PRO A 64 38.78 -9.83 11.62
C PRO A 64 38.99 -9.09 10.30
N THR A 65 39.47 -7.84 10.36
CA THR A 65 39.79 -7.05 9.17
C THR A 65 41.07 -7.58 8.51
N GLN A 66 40.92 -8.36 7.43
CA GLN A 66 42.02 -8.69 6.53
C GLN A 66 41.89 -7.88 5.24
N GLY A 67 42.80 -6.91 5.02
CA GLY A 67 42.88 -6.11 3.79
C GLY A 67 41.64 -5.27 3.46
N GLU A 68 41.53 -4.83 2.20
CA GLU A 68 40.37 -4.08 1.67
C GLU A 68 39.16 -5.00 1.42
N THR A 69 38.56 -5.52 2.48
CA THR A 69 37.30 -6.28 2.33
C THR A 69 36.14 -5.31 2.14
N ARG A 70 35.52 -5.32 0.96
CA ARG A 70 34.27 -4.58 0.69
C ARG A 70 33.07 -5.43 1.10
N TRP A 71 32.48 -5.08 2.24
CA TRP A 71 31.28 -5.74 2.74
C TRP A 71 30.02 -5.14 2.08
N GLN A 72 29.48 -5.83 1.09
CA GLN A 72 28.23 -5.47 0.43
C GLN A 72 27.40 -6.71 0.13
N LYS A 73 26.16 -6.75 0.65
CA LYS A 73 25.18 -7.80 0.41
C LYS A 73 23.84 -7.14 0.13
N GLN A 74 23.18 -7.56 -0.94
CA GLN A 74 21.80 -7.20 -1.20
C GLN A 74 20.89 -8.19 -0.49
N LEU A 75 19.99 -7.67 0.35
CA LEU A 75 19.01 -8.48 1.05
C LEU A 75 17.67 -8.46 0.29
N PRO A 76 16.92 -9.57 0.32
CA PRO A 76 15.61 -9.61 -0.31
C PRO A 76 14.64 -8.65 0.37
N VAL A 77 13.70 -8.14 -0.40
CA VAL A 77 12.56 -7.35 0.08
C VAL A 77 11.27 -7.99 -0.41
N THR A 78 10.17 -7.77 0.31
CA THR A 78 8.87 -8.36 -0.02
C THR A 78 7.81 -7.28 -0.10
N LEU A 79 7.02 -7.26 -1.18
CA LEU A 79 5.83 -6.42 -1.24
C LEU A 79 4.72 -7.02 -0.36
N ILE A 80 4.25 -6.24 0.60
CA ILE A 80 3.12 -6.56 1.47
C ILE A 80 1.91 -5.78 0.97
N THR A 81 1.03 -6.45 0.22
CA THR A 81 -0.19 -5.84 -0.31
C THR A 81 -1.25 -5.70 0.78
N ARG A 82 -1.78 -4.49 0.93
CA ARG A 82 -2.92 -4.16 1.81
C ARG A 82 -3.93 -3.29 1.06
N GLN A 83 -4.59 -2.36 1.74
CA GLN A 83 -5.76 -1.64 1.21
C GLN A 83 -5.45 -0.25 0.67
N SER A 84 -4.26 0.31 0.91
CA SER A 84 -3.87 1.62 0.35
C SER A 84 -3.52 1.58 -1.14
N SER A 85 -3.50 0.41 -1.75
CA SER A 85 -3.32 0.22 -3.19
C SER A 85 -4.32 -0.81 -3.70
N ALA A 86 -4.89 -0.59 -4.87
CA ALA A 86 -5.72 -1.57 -5.57
C ALA A 86 -5.45 -1.50 -7.08
N PRO A 87 -5.69 -2.59 -7.83
CA PRO A 87 -5.73 -2.52 -9.29
C PRO A 87 -6.74 -1.45 -9.71
N ARG A 88 -6.33 -0.52 -10.58
CA ARG A 88 -7.25 0.46 -11.14
C ARG A 88 -8.19 -0.26 -12.10
N ALA A 89 -9.49 -0.30 -11.77
CA ALA A 89 -10.47 -0.79 -12.72
C ALA A 89 -10.47 0.12 -13.97
N PRO A 90 -10.58 -0.44 -15.19
CA PRO A 90 -10.70 0.39 -16.38
C PRO A 90 -11.98 1.23 -16.27
N LEU A 91 -11.85 2.55 -16.44
CA LEU A 91 -12.93 3.55 -16.35
C LEU A 91 -14.21 3.18 -17.14
N GLN A 92 -14.05 2.38 -18.19
CA GLN A 92 -15.15 1.93 -19.04
C GLN A 92 -16.00 0.83 -18.37
N ALA A 93 -15.35 -0.10 -17.66
CA ALA A 93 -16.02 -1.17 -16.92
C ALA A 93 -16.82 -0.60 -15.73
N GLU A 94 -16.30 0.42 -15.04
CA GLU A 94 -17.00 1.10 -13.94
C GLU A 94 -18.27 1.82 -14.42
N ARG A 95 -18.21 2.51 -15.57
CA ARG A 95 -19.37 3.21 -16.13
C ARG A 95 -20.48 2.26 -16.57
N GLU A 96 -20.10 1.13 -17.16
CA GLU A 96 -21.06 0.10 -17.58
C GLU A 96 -21.73 -0.57 -16.38
N ASP A 97 -20.97 -0.85 -15.31
CA ASP A 97 -21.52 -1.43 -14.09
C ASP A 97 -22.47 -0.48 -13.37
N LEU A 98 -22.08 0.80 -13.22
CA LEU A 98 -22.93 1.84 -12.64
C LEU A 98 -24.23 2.01 -13.45
N ALA A 99 -24.13 2.06 -14.78
CA ALA A 99 -25.32 2.13 -15.64
C ALA A 99 -26.24 0.90 -15.46
N ARG A 100 -25.67 -0.29 -15.24
CA ARG A 100 -26.43 -1.52 -14.93
C ARG A 100 -27.14 -1.41 -13.59
N GLN A 101 -26.43 -0.98 -12.55
CA GLN A 101 -26.98 -0.81 -11.20
C GLN A 101 -28.13 0.21 -11.18
N LEU A 102 -27.94 1.37 -11.81
CA LEU A 102 -28.97 2.42 -11.92
C LEU A 102 -30.23 1.93 -12.65
N ARG A 103 -30.07 1.17 -13.74
CA ARG A 103 -31.22 0.55 -14.43
C ARG A 103 -31.96 -0.44 -13.53
N SER A 104 -31.24 -1.25 -12.76
CA SER A 104 -31.87 -2.20 -11.83
C SER A 104 -32.66 -1.49 -10.72
N LEU A 105 -32.11 -0.39 -10.18
CA LEU A 105 -32.75 0.45 -9.17
C LEU A 105 -34.01 1.11 -9.72
N ALA A 106 -33.98 1.63 -10.95
CA ALA A 106 -35.15 2.22 -11.60
C ALA A 106 -36.29 1.19 -11.76
N VAL A 107 -35.97 -0.04 -12.21
CA VAL A 107 -36.96 -1.12 -12.34
C VAL A 107 -37.55 -1.54 -10.99
N LEU A 108 -36.72 -1.59 -9.94
CA LEU A 108 -37.18 -1.87 -8.58
C LEU A 108 -38.11 -0.77 -8.05
N ALA A 109 -37.77 0.49 -8.26
CA ALA A 109 -38.59 1.63 -7.86
C ALA A 109 -39.95 1.62 -8.58
N GLU A 110 -39.98 1.31 -9.88
CA GLU A 110 -41.24 1.18 -10.63
C GLU A 110 -42.11 0.03 -10.13
N LYS A 111 -41.53 -1.11 -9.74
CA LYS A 111 -42.28 -2.22 -9.16
C LYS A 111 -42.89 -1.85 -7.80
N ILE A 112 -42.16 -1.11 -6.97
CA ILE A 112 -42.65 -0.63 -5.68
C ILE A 112 -43.77 0.40 -5.87
N ALA A 113 -43.68 1.28 -6.88
CA ALA A 113 -44.69 2.30 -7.13
C ALA A 113 -46.01 1.77 -7.74
N ARG A 114 -46.02 0.53 -8.25
CA ARG A 114 -47.20 -0.12 -8.87
C ARG A 114 -47.87 -1.16 -7.97
N GLY A 115 -47.31 -1.46 -6.80
CA GLY A 115 -47.89 -2.36 -5.78
C GLY A 115 -48.49 -1.56 -4.63
#